data_AF-A0A1G6IF59-F1
#
_entry.id   AF-A0A1G6IF59-F1
#
_cell.length_a   1.000
_cell.length_b   1.000
_cell.length_c   1.000
_cell.angle_alpha   90.00
_cell.angle_beta   90.00
_cell.angle_gamma   90.00
#
_symmetry.space_group_name_H-M   'P 1'
#
loop_
_entity.id
_entity.type
_entity.pdbx_description
1 polymer ?
#
loop_
_entity_poly.entity_id
_entity_poly.type
_entity_poly.pdbx_seq_one_letter_code
_entity_poly.pdbx_strand_id
1 'polypeptide(L)'
;MYKGRRLDELTGVPLSEWEPHELSQHHFSLSQLTPWLNAQGVSLHHQLIEEIERRGGLPMAAVDRDMEEKHPAADGESHDEHRFHY
;
A
#
# COMPACT_ATOMS: atom_id res chain seq x y z
N MET A 1 8.72 4.12 8.74
CA MET A 1 7.72 5.20 8.58
C MET A 1 7.58 5.50 7.11
N TYR A 2 6.39 5.32 6.54
CA TYR A 2 6.09 5.62 5.13
C TYR A 2 6.41 7.09 4.84
N LYS A 3 7.24 7.35 3.82
CA LYS A 3 7.77 8.68 3.43
C LYS A 3 7.23 9.14 2.07
N GLY A 4 6.13 8.57 1.59
CA GLY A 4 5.45 9.06 0.38
C GLY A 4 4.49 10.20 0.72
N ARG A 5 4.39 11.20 -0.15
CA ARG A 5 3.38 12.27 -0.05
C ARG A 5 1.99 11.68 -0.24
N ARG A 6 0.99 12.21 0.48
CA ARG A 6 -0.40 11.75 0.28
C ARG A 6 -0.95 12.29 -1.04
N LEU A 7 -1.98 11.62 -1.56
CA LEU A 7 -2.64 12.01 -2.80
C LEU A 7 -3.07 13.49 -2.77
N ASP A 8 -3.61 13.98 -1.64
CA ASP A 8 -3.97 15.39 -1.42
C ASP A 8 -2.79 16.38 -1.47
N GLU A 9 -1.58 15.92 -1.15
CA GLU A 9 -0.36 16.74 -1.26
C GLU A 9 0.22 16.70 -2.68
N LEU A 10 -0.16 15.68 -3.44
CA LEU A 10 0.23 15.46 -4.83
C LEU A 10 -0.80 16.00 -5.82
N THR A 11 -2.02 16.35 -5.39
CA THR A 11 -3.03 17.04 -6.21
C THR A 11 -2.55 18.43 -6.60
N GLY A 12 -1.76 18.50 -7.67
CA GLY A 12 -1.11 19.72 -8.16
C GLY A 12 0.35 19.51 -8.58
N VAL A 13 0.95 18.39 -8.20
CA VAL A 13 2.29 17.98 -8.65
C VAL A 13 2.14 17.10 -9.90
N PRO A 14 2.85 17.39 -11.00
CA PRO A 14 2.77 16.57 -12.20
C PRO A 14 3.28 15.14 -11.93
N LEU A 15 2.63 14.13 -12.53
CA LEU A 15 2.99 12.72 -12.34
C LEU A 15 4.47 12.41 -12.66
N SER A 16 5.10 13.20 -13.54
CA SER A 16 6.52 13.13 -13.87
C SER A 16 7.46 13.39 -12.67
N GLU A 17 6.99 14.12 -11.65
CA GLU A 17 7.75 14.45 -10.43
C GLU A 17 7.44 13.48 -9.27
N TRP A 18 6.61 12.47 -9.50
CA TRP A 18 6.28 11.48 -8.49
C TRP A 18 7.37 10.43 -8.40
N GLU A 19 7.64 9.96 -7.19
CA GLU A 19 8.60 8.89 -6.98
C GLU A 19 8.00 7.52 -7.38
N PRO A 20 8.82 6.56 -7.84
CA PRO A 20 8.32 5.27 -8.31
C PRO A 20 7.58 4.46 -7.24
N HIS A 21 7.92 4.62 -5.96
CA HIS A 21 7.23 3.97 -4.86
C HIS A 21 5.84 4.59 -4.59
N GLU A 22 5.69 5.91 -4.78
CA GLU A 22 4.42 6.63 -4.67
C GLU A 22 3.48 6.19 -5.80
N LEU A 23 4.01 6.10 -7.03
CA LEU A 23 3.27 5.61 -8.20
C LEU A 23 2.74 4.19 -7.97
N SER A 24 3.58 3.26 -7.49
CA SER A 24 3.13 1.88 -7.23
C SER A 24 2.05 1.80 -6.16
N GLN A 25 2.18 2.56 -5.08
CA GLN A 25 1.20 2.51 -3.98
C GLN A 25 -0.14 3.10 -4.42
N HIS A 26 -0.13 4.27 -5.06
CA HIS A 26 -1.36 4.90 -5.55
C HIS A 26 -2.01 4.09 -6.66
N HIS A 27 -1.23 3.43 -7.51
CA HIS A 27 -1.75 2.51 -8.52
C HIS A 27 -2.51 1.38 -7.85
N PHE A 28 -1.92 0.75 -6.84
CA PHE A 28 -2.54 -0.34 -6.11
C PHE A 28 -3.82 0.11 -5.38
N SER A 29 -3.80 1.26 -4.70
CA SER A 29 -4.97 1.81 -4.01
C SER A 29 -6.10 2.14 -4.99
N LEU A 30 -5.81 2.77 -6.12
CA LEU A 30 -6.81 3.10 -7.14
C LEU A 30 -7.34 1.84 -7.82
N SER A 31 -6.48 0.85 -8.10
CA SER A 31 -6.89 -0.44 -8.69
C SER A 31 -7.89 -1.19 -7.80
N GLN A 32 -7.74 -1.13 -6.47
CA GLN A 32 -8.72 -1.72 -5.54
C GLN A 32 -10.05 -0.96 -5.49
N LEU A 33 -10.02 0.36 -5.72
CA LEU A 33 -11.20 1.22 -5.68
C LEU A 33 -11.84 1.42 -7.06
N THR A 34 -11.29 0.83 -8.13
CA THR A 34 -11.73 0.98 -9.54
C THR A 34 -13.26 1.01 -9.73
N PRO A 35 -14.06 0.07 -9.20
CA PRO A 35 -15.51 0.07 -9.43
C PRO A 35 -16.26 1.21 -8.70
N TRP A 36 -15.60 1.90 -7.78
CA TRP A 36 -16.15 2.97 -6.96
C TRP A 36 -15.57 4.35 -7.31
N LEU A 37 -14.65 4.43 -8.27
CA LEU A 37 -14.05 5.69 -8.70
C LEU A 37 -15.05 6.50 -9.54
N ASN A 38 -15.07 7.81 -9.30
CA ASN A 38 -15.75 8.76 -10.16
C ASN A 38 -14.92 9.08 -11.42
N ALA A 39 -15.46 9.89 -12.33
CA ALA A 39 -14.78 10.24 -13.59
C ALA A 39 -13.37 10.87 -13.38
N GLN A 40 -13.16 11.62 -12.29
CA GLN A 40 -11.85 12.19 -11.96
C GLN A 40 -10.89 11.10 -11.47
N GLY A 41 -11.36 10.19 -10.62
CA GLY A 41 -10.59 9.06 -10.12
C GLY A 41 -10.15 8.09 -11.23
N VAL A 42 -11.04 7.81 -12.18
CA VAL A 42 -10.71 7.00 -13.37
C VAL A 42 -9.68 7.70 -14.26
N SER A 43 -9.85 9.01 -14.48
CA SER A 43 -8.89 9.79 -15.26
C SER A 43 -7.50 9.84 -14.62
N LEU A 44 -7.44 9.92 -13.28
CA LEU A 44 -6.19 9.88 -12.52
C LEU A 44 -5.53 8.50 -12.62
N HIS A 45 -6.32 7.43 -12.50
CA HIS A 45 -5.82 6.06 -12.61
C HIS A 45 -5.21 5.78 -13.99
N HIS A 46 -5.85 6.24 -15.07
CA HIS A 46 -5.29 6.14 -16.42
C HIS A 46 -3.96 6.89 -16.58
N GLN A 47 -3.90 8.15 -16.15
CA GLN A 47 -2.65 8.93 -16.21
C GLN A 47 -1.52 8.26 -15.43
N LEU A 48 -1.85 7.64 -14.29
CA LEU A 48 -0.89 6.92 -13.48
C LEU A 48 -0.36 5.67 -14.19
N ILE A 49 -1.22 4.93 -14.89
CA ILE A 49 -0.83 3.79 -15.73
C ILE A 49 0.09 4.26 -16.86
N GLU A 50 -0.29 5.31 -17.58
CA GLU A 50 0.51 5.87 -18.67
C GLU A 50 1.89 6.34 -18.19
N GLU A 51 1.96 6.97 -17.01
CA GLU A 51 3.23 7.38 -16.39
C GLU A 51 4.12 6.18 -16.06
N ILE A 52 3.53 5.13 -15.49
CA ILE A 52 4.22 3.89 -15.14
C ILE A 52 4.77 3.22 -16.40
N GLU A 53 3.96 3.11 -17.46
CA GLU A 53 4.36 2.54 -18.74
C GLU A 53 5.47 3.36 -19.39
N ARG A 54 5.36 4.70 -19.35
CA ARG A 54 6.38 5.62 -19.87
C ARG A 54 7.73 5.45 -19.17
N ARG A 55 7.73 5.09 -17.88
CA ARG A 55 8.95 4.84 -17.09
C ARG A 55 9.53 3.44 -17.24
N GLY A 56 8.90 2.56 -18.03
CA GLY A 56 9.35 1.20 -18.26
C GLY A 56 8.78 0.16 -17.29
N GLY A 57 7.66 0.47 -16.61
CA GLY A 57 6.92 -0.45 -15.75
C GLY A 57 7.18 -0.26 -14.26
N LEU A 58 6.31 -0.87 -13.43
CA LEU A 58 6.45 -0.83 -11.97
C LEU A 58 7.64 -1.68 -11.53
N PRO A 59 8.47 -1.20 -10.57
CA PRO A 59 9.45 -2.05 -9.93
C PRO A 59 8.71 -3.16 -9.16
N MET A 60 8.77 -4.38 -9.68
CA MET A 60 8.24 -5.62 -9.06
C MET A 60 8.68 -5.83 -7.60
N ALA A 61 9.69 -5.09 -7.11
CA ALA A 61 10.23 -5.18 -5.76
C ALA A 61 9.37 -4.54 -4.65
N ALA A 62 8.28 -3.84 -4.98
CA ALA A 62 7.41 -3.19 -3.98
C ALA A 62 6.23 -4.06 -3.50
N VAL A 63 5.92 -5.17 -4.19
CA VAL A 63 4.80 -6.04 -3.84
C VAL A 63 5.13 -7.02 -2.68
N ASP A 64 6.41 -7.18 -2.33
CA ASP A 64 6.86 -8.24 -1.43
C ASP A 64 7.13 -7.81 0.03
N ARG A 65 6.83 -6.57 0.45
CA ARG A 65 7.33 -6.05 1.74
C ARG A 65 6.36 -5.51 2.78
N ASP A 66 5.06 -5.60 2.57
CA ASP A 66 4.06 -5.19 3.57
C ASP A 66 3.25 -6.37 4.14
N MET A 67 3.69 -7.63 3.92
CA MET A 67 3.00 -8.81 4.47
C MET A 67 3.56 -9.30 5.82
N GLU A 68 4.63 -8.70 6.35
CA GLU A 68 5.20 -9.15 7.63
C GLU A 68 5.32 -7.98 8.63
N GLU A 69 4.93 -8.29 9.87
CA GLU A 69 5.15 -7.53 11.11
C GLU A 69 4.03 -6.59 11.60
N LYS A 70 3.01 -7.17 12.26
CA LYS A 70 2.94 -7.23 13.74
C LYS A 70 1.53 -7.63 14.22
N HIS A 71 1.33 -8.93 14.44
CA HIS A 71 0.64 -9.34 15.66
C HIS A 71 1.71 -9.82 16.63
N PRO A 72 1.98 -9.10 17.74
CA PRO A 72 2.78 -9.68 18.80
C PRO A 72 2.02 -10.90 19.31
N ALA A 73 2.62 -12.08 19.12
CA ALA A 73 2.29 -13.24 19.94
C ALA A 73 2.42 -12.78 21.38
N ALA A 74 1.27 -12.73 22.08
CA ALA A 74 1.24 -12.59 23.52
C ALA A 74 1.89 -13.86 24.08
N ASP A 75 3.22 -13.83 24.20
CA ASP A 75 3.95 -14.64 25.15
C ASP A 75 3.50 -14.17 26.53
N GLY A 76 2.68 -15.01 27.15
CA GLY A 76 1.95 -14.66 28.37
C GLY A 76 1.16 -15.87 28.83
N GLU A 77 1.85 -16.75 29.54
CA GLU A 77 1.31 -17.77 30.45
C GLU A 77 1.09 -19.17 29.85
N SER A 78 2.21 -19.84 29.57
CA SER A 78 2.31 -21.26 29.93
C SER A 78 2.85 -21.34 31.36
N HIS A 79 1.97 -21.65 32.32
CA HIS A 79 2.37 -22.37 33.52
C HIS A 79 1.30 -23.44 33.80
N ASP A 80 1.49 -24.56 33.12
CA ASP A 80 1.55 -25.90 33.68
C ASP A 80 0.77 -26.14 34.99
N GLU A 81 -0.32 -26.88 34.82
CA GLU A 81 -0.60 -28.14 35.53
C GLU A 81 -0.76 -28.18 37.07
N HIS A 82 -1.81 -28.92 37.43
CA HIS A 82 -1.96 -29.71 38.65
C HIS A 82 -2.35 -29.01 39.95
N ARG A 83 -3.68 -28.91 40.17
CA ARG A 83 -4.30 -29.52 41.37
C ARG A 83 -5.80 -29.74 41.23
N PHE A 84 -6.19 -30.96 40.85
CA PHE A 84 -7.39 -31.58 41.37
C PHE A 84 -7.15 -32.04 42.83
N HIS A 85 -8.25 -32.28 43.56
CA HIS A 85 -8.40 -32.67 44.99
C HIS A 85 -8.57 -31.47 45.95
N TYR A 86 -9.65 -31.33 46.72
CA TYR A 86 -10.76 -32.21 47.11
C TYR A 86 -12.00 -31.35 47.41
#